data_AF-A0AAD1ABP9-F1
#
_entry.id   AF-A0AAD1ABP9-F1
#
_cell.length_a   1.000
_cell.length_b   1.000
_cell.length_c   1.000
_cell.angle_alpha   90.00
_cell.angle_beta   90.00
_cell.angle_gamma   90.00
#
_symmetry.space_group_name_H-M   'P 1'
#
loop_
_entity.id
_entity.type
_entity.pdbx_description
1 polymer ?
#
loop_
_entity_poly.entity_id
_entity_poly.type
_entity_poly.pdbx_seq_one_letter_code
_entity_poly.pdbx_strand_id
1 'polypeptide(L)'
;MDVFTMVIVACVAGEPTCLSTHISEMSFVSNEACEARIDDIVGAMTKDFAKRLELKGRQVSYDVSCMNRVQLAQKFGITQSDT
;
A
#
# COMPACT_ATOMS: atom_id res chain seq x y z
N MET A 1 16.97 13.48 -2.43
CA MET A 1 15.81 13.28 -1.53
C MET A 1 15.50 11.80 -1.56
N ASP A 2 15.39 11.17 -0.40
CA ASP A 2 14.94 9.78 -0.32
C ASP A 2 13.44 9.73 -0.64
N VAL A 3 13.09 8.98 -1.68
CA VAL A 3 11.69 8.70 -2.02
C VAL A 3 11.27 7.49 -1.21
N PHE A 4 10.30 7.69 -0.32
CA PHE A 4 9.65 6.61 0.40
C PHE A 4 8.59 5.99 -0.51
N THR A 5 8.41 4.68 -0.36
CA THR A 5 7.38 3.90 -1.05
C THR A 5 6.46 3.31 -0.01
N MET A 6 5.17 3.56 -0.18
CA MET A 6 4.14 2.91 0.62
C MET A 6 3.84 1.55 0.01
N VAL A 7 3.97 0.50 0.82
CA VAL A 7 3.56 -0.85 0.48
C VAL A 7 2.30 -1.14 1.28
N ILE A 8 1.21 -1.46 0.58
CA ILE A 8 -0.08 -1.80 1.19
C ILE A 8 -0.43 -3.22 0.80
N VAL A 9 -0.70 -4.08 1.79
CA VAL A 9 -1.26 -5.41 1.60
C VAL A 9 -2.67 -5.44 2.18
N ALA A 10 -3.67 -5.59 1.31
CA ALA A 10 -5.07 -5.67 1.68
C ALA A 10 -5.57 -7.12 1.55
N CYS A 11 -5.96 -7.72 2.67
CA CYS A 11 -6.53 -9.07 2.71
C CYS A 11 -8.02 -8.97 3.01
N VAL A 12 -8.86 -9.47 2.10
CA VAL A 12 -10.31 -9.52 2.31
C VAL A 12 -10.68 -10.90 2.87
N ALA A 13 -11.49 -10.94 3.92
CA ALA A 13 -11.93 -12.19 4.52
C ALA A 13 -12.60 -13.10 3.48
N GLY A 14 -12.21 -14.37 3.44
CA GLY A 14 -12.75 -15.35 2.48
C GLY A 14 -12.17 -15.26 1.07
N GLU A 15 -11.28 -14.30 0.77
CA GLU A 15 -10.50 -14.31 -0.46
C GLU A 15 -9.20 -15.12 -0.27
N PRO A 16 -8.78 -15.93 -1.27
CA PRO A 16 -7.59 -16.77 -1.15
C PRO A 16 -6.28 -15.97 -1.27
N THR A 17 -6.34 -14.75 -1.80
CA THR A 17 -5.18 -13.92 -2.08
C THR A 17 -5.38 -12.51 -1.55
N CYS A 18 -4.33 -11.96 -0.95
CA CYS A 18 -4.29 -10.54 -0.60
C CYS A 18 -3.83 -9.70 -1.80
N LEU A 19 -4.36 -8.50 -1.91
CA LEU A 19 -3.93 -7.53 -2.90
C LEU A 19 -2.74 -6.74 -2.34
N SER A 20 -1.60 -6.78 -3.01
CA SER A 20 -0.48 -5.88 -2.71
C SER A 20 -0.43 -4.72 -3.69
N THR A 21 -0.17 -3.52 -3.21
CA THR A 21 0.04 -2.32 -4.04
C THR A 21 1.22 -1.53 -3.50
N HIS A 22 2.10 -1.10 -4.41
CA HIS A 22 3.25 -0.25 -4.11
C HIS A 22 3.00 1.13 -4.68
N ILE A 23 3.10 2.16 -3.84
CA ILE A 23 2.84 3.55 -4.20
C ILE A 23 4.10 4.34 -3.92
N SER A 24 4.66 4.90 -4.98
CA SER A 24 5.82 5.79 -4.91
C SER A 24 5.37 7.16 -5.43
N GLU A 25 5.15 8.10 -4.51
CA GLU A 25 4.81 9.48 -4.84
C GLU A 25 6.00 10.40 -4.55
N MET A 26 6.21 11.44 -5.38
CA MET A 26 7.26 12.44 -5.13
C MET A 26 7.05 13.20 -3.81
N SER A 27 5.82 13.21 -3.28
CA SER A 27 5.45 13.81 -2.01
C SER A 27 5.93 13.01 -0.79
N PHE A 28 6.30 11.73 -0.96
CA PHE A 28 6.78 10.85 0.11
C PHE A 28 8.27 11.10 0.38
N VAL A 29 8.60 12.32 0.81
CA VAL A 29 9.98 12.76 1.10
C VAL A 29 10.44 12.41 2.52
N SER A 30 9.52 11.96 3.38
CA SER A 30 9.80 11.46 4.73
C SER A 30 8.83 10.32 5.08
N ASN A 31 9.13 9.59 6.15
CA ASN A 31 8.21 8.58 6.67
C ASN A 31 6.87 9.20 7.10
N GLU A 32 6.90 10.35 7.80
CA GLU A 32 5.69 11.04 8.23
C GLU A 32 4.82 11.49 7.04
N ALA A 33 5.44 11.97 5.95
CA ALA A 33 4.72 12.37 4.75
C ALA A 33 4.03 11.19 4.05
N CYS A 34 4.66 10.01 4.09
CA CYS A 34 4.07 8.77 3.62
C CYS A 34 2.93 8.31 4.55
N GLU A 35 3.17 8.27 5.86
CA GLU A 35 2.18 7.83 6.86
C GLU A 35 0.91 8.70 6.85
N ALA A 36 1.06 10.02 6.65
CA ALA A 36 -0.05 10.96 6.55
C ALA A 36 -1.03 10.65 5.40
N ARG A 37 -0.63 9.83 4.42
CA ARG A 37 -1.44 9.48 3.25
C ARG A 37 -2.07 8.09 3.36
N ILE A 38 -1.73 7.32 4.38
CA ILE A 38 -2.21 5.95 4.57
C ILE A 38 -3.74 5.93 4.66
N ASP A 39 -4.34 6.77 5.51
CA ASP A 39 -5.78 6.78 5.73
C ASP A 39 -6.56 7.12 4.45
N ASP A 40 -6.09 8.11 3.69
CA ASP A 40 -6.69 8.51 2.41
C ASP A 40 -6.67 7.35 1.41
N ILE A 41 -5.52 6.68 1.27
CA ILE A 41 -5.31 5.60 0.31
C ILE A 41 -6.10 4.35 0.71
N VAL A 42 -6.01 3.93 1.98
CA VAL A 42 -6.76 2.79 2.52
C VAL A 42 -8.26 3.05 2.42
N GLY A 43 -8.70 4.28 2.69
CA GLY A 43 -10.09 4.69 2.52
C GLY A 43 -10.56 4.60 1.06
N ALA A 44 -9.73 5.00 0.10
CA ALA A 44 -10.02 4.84 -1.33
C ALA A 44 -10.08 3.36 -1.74
N MET A 45 -9.10 2.54 -1.32
CA MET A 45 -9.09 1.10 -1.59
C MET A 45 -10.31 0.41 -0.99
N THR A 46 -10.70 0.74 0.24
CA THR A 46 -11.90 0.20 0.90
C THR A 46 -13.15 0.53 0.09
N LYS A 47 -13.27 1.78 -0.39
CA LYS A 47 -14.38 2.19 -1.27
C LYS A 47 -14.40 1.39 -2.57
N ASP A 48 -13.24 1.10 -3.15
CA ASP A 48 -13.16 0.28 -4.35
C ASP A 48 -13.53 -1.19 -4.11
N PHE A 49 -13.14 -1.78 -2.97
CA PHE A 49 -13.65 -3.10 -2.57
C PHE A 49 -15.15 -3.09 -2.35
N ALA A 50 -15.69 -2.04 -1.72
CA ALA A 50 -17.14 -1.91 -1.48
C ALA A 50 -17.97 -1.79 -2.77
N LYS A 51 -17.38 -1.35 -3.89
CA LYS A 51 -18.04 -1.36 -5.21
C LYS A 51 -18.20 -2.78 -5.76
N ARG A 52 -17.40 -3.75 -5.31
CA ARG A 52 -17.49 -5.15 -5.74
C ARG A 52 -18.53 -5.88 -4.89
N LEU A 53 -19.65 -6.23 -5.50
CA LEU A 53 -20.77 -6.90 -4.82
C LEU A 53 -20.35 -8.19 -4.08
N GLU A 54 -19.42 -8.95 -4.65
CA GLU A 54 -18.89 -10.19 -4.07
C GLU A 54 -18.11 -10.00 -2.76
N LEU A 55 -17.57 -8.80 -2.53
CA LEU A 55 -16.79 -8.43 -1.34
C LEU A 55 -17.60 -7.59 -0.34
N LYS A 56 -18.85 -7.26 -0.67
CA LYS A 56 -19.68 -6.38 0.17
C LYS A 56 -19.96 -7.02 1.53
N GLY A 57 -19.69 -6.26 2.60
CA GLY A 57 -19.89 -6.70 3.97
C GLY A 57 -18.78 -7.63 4.50
N ARG A 58 -17.75 -7.90 3.71
CA ARG A 58 -16.57 -8.65 4.16
C ARG A 58 -15.61 -7.72 4.90
N GLN A 59 -14.98 -8.27 5.94
CA GLN A 59 -13.91 -7.56 6.64
C GLN A 59 -12.68 -7.48 5.74
N VAL A 60 -12.06 -6.31 5.71
CA VAL A 60 -10.78 -6.08 5.02
C VAL A 60 -9.74 -5.70 6.07
N SER A 61 -8.61 -6.40 6.04
CA SER A 61 -7.44 -6.10 6.86
C SER A 61 -6.37 -5.47 6.00
N TYR A 62 -5.73 -4.42 6.51
CA TYR A 62 -4.66 -3.71 5.81
C TYR A 62 -3.37 -3.80 6.63
N ASP A 63 -2.29 -4.24 5.99
CA ASP A 63 -0.93 -4.08 6.47
C ASP A 63 -0.26 -3.01 5.61
N VAL A 64 0.22 -1.93 6.24
CA VAL A 64 0.79 -0.77 5.52
C VAL A 64 2.18 -0.48 6.07
N SER A 65 3.14 -0.34 5.17
CA SER A 65 4.53 -0.03 5.50
C SER A 65 5.07 1.07 4.59
N CYS A 66 5.58 2.14 5.18
CA CYS A 66 6.32 3.18 4.49
C CYS A 66 7.81 2.87 4.54
N MET A 67 8.43 2.62 3.37
CA MET A 67 9.80 2.11 3.28
C MET A 67 10.63 2.98 2.36
N ASN A 68 11.86 3.30 2.77
CA ASN A 68 12.82 3.95 1.88
C ASN A 68 13.37 2.96 0.84
N ARG A 69 14.04 3.48 -0.19
CA ARG A 69 14.59 2.68 -1.30
C ARG A 69 15.50 1.53 -0.84
N VAL A 70 16.30 1.75 0.22
CA VAL A 70 17.21 0.73 0.76
C VAL A 70 16.42 -0.42 1.39
N GLN A 71 15.43 -0.10 2.22
CA GLN A 71 14.59 -1.11 2.88
C GLN A 71 13.72 -1.87 1.87
N LEU A 72 13.25 -1.19 0.83
CA LEU A 72 12.47 -1.82 -0.25
C LEU A 72 13.32 -2.87 -1.01
N ALA A 73 14.55 -2.49 -1.37
CA ALA A 73 15.49 -3.39 -2.03
C ALA A 73 15.86 -4.59 -1.15
N GLN A 74 16.03 -4.39 0.15
CA GLN A 74 16.37 -5.46 1.09
C GLN A 74 15.20 -6.42 1.37
N LYS A 75 13.99 -5.92 1.61
CA LYS A 75 12.84 -6.80 1.95
C LYS A 75 12.25 -7.48 0.72
N PHE A 76 12.17 -6.80 -0.40
CA PHE A 76 11.42 -7.27 -1.57
C PHE A 76 12.31 -7.59 -2.78
N GLY A 77 13.63 -7.37 -2.70
CA GLY A 77 14.53 -7.53 -3.85
C GLY A 77 14.27 -6.53 -4.98
N ILE A 78 13.43 -5.51 -4.74
CA ILE A 78 13.03 -4.53 -5.73
C ILE A 78 14.14 -3.49 -5.84
N THR A 79 15.04 -3.68 -6.80
CA THR A 79 15.80 -2.57 -7.36
C THR A 79 14.78 -1.78 -8.18
N GLN A 80 14.31 -0.63 -7.69
CA GLN A 80 13.48 0.26 -8.51
C GLN A 80 14.21 0.46 -9.85
N SER A 81 13.66 -0.14 -10.92
CA SER A 81 13.98 0.26 -12.27
C SER A 81 13.30 1.60 -12.47
N ASP A 82 14.08 2.66 -12.26
CA ASP A 82 13.76 4.00 -12.74
C ASP A 82 13.29 3.87 -14.20
N THR A 83 12.03 4.22 -14.46
CA THR A 83 11.53 4.54 -15.81
C THR A 83 11.07 5.98 -15.79
#